data_AF-W2TU47-F1
#
_entry.id   AF-W2TU47-F1
#
_cell.length_a   1.000
_cell.length_b   1.000
_cell.length_c   1.000
_cell.angle_alpha   90.00
_cell.angle_beta   90.00
_cell.angle_gamma   90.00
#
_symmetry.space_group_name_H-M   'P 1'
#
loop_
_entity.id
_entity.type
_entity.pdbx_description
1 polymer ?
#
loop_
_entity_poly.entity_id
_entity_poly.type
_entity_poly.pdbx_seq_one_letter_code
_entity_poly.pdbx_strand_id
1 'polypeptide(L)'
;MCRLCMTMATALLSSLGLRRGVDLLLTVVRPVSTSKKSSKWKFTEQVEDSTTYVSVEEIAEPPRTSNSHCALCTCDIPVKLSYSDVLILEQFMREDGTVLPRQLTGLCKKQQLRLERCVMQAHWAGLFPDRTIPEFDRSGYKRFNRYWNDDMDMYRLREKLETGTWFYMKRYNTENQQFAFAGAEAVISPPSSLVLEFSSDPCPVVPGCSCINNDVTTVVCHSVGPDTINQLVTLYPSLRSLCLVQWTERDFSLDIFTSLGLLSNLSIIQSQAYSVSLSLPFQSVIHLDLSENEFTDFEQFCNFTRKMPSLVNLSLNENRFTDIPQCIGNISVKTLNLRRNRIAFINGTFNKFTHNIDLSRNVLRSASGLHEDVLRLNLSYNPLKVEVFPSFPSLQQLDLSGTRLTVAPSLNAPKLVELFMDFSTIEIVDFNKWILPRLQRLSFVDSLFLKFVTGQLPTSVREFSATNTQLAAFPQSFFLKWVLLVELALFAFLLTLNIFPY
;
A
#
# COMPACT_ATOMS: atom_id res chain seq x y z
N MET A 1 -23.92 -0.06 -13.60
CA MET A 1 -24.86 -0.65 -14.59
C MET A 1 -24.15 -0.68 -15.93
N CYS A 2 -24.02 -1.75 -16.70
CA CYS A 2 -24.11 -3.19 -16.45
C CYS A 2 -23.30 -3.85 -17.59
N ARG A 3 -22.28 -4.66 -17.24
CA ARG A 3 -21.69 -5.65 -18.14
C ARG A 3 -22.55 -6.90 -18.07
N LEU A 4 -23.26 -7.24 -19.15
CA LEU A 4 -23.87 -8.57 -19.34
C LEU A 4 -24.45 -8.64 -20.76
N CYS A 5 -23.62 -9.05 -21.73
CA CYS A 5 -24.03 -9.87 -22.88
C CYS A 5 -22.82 -10.11 -23.79
N MET A 6 -22.21 -11.29 -23.67
CA MET A 6 -21.75 -12.14 -24.78
C MET A 6 -20.78 -13.18 -24.22
N THR A 7 -21.35 -14.29 -23.80
CA THR A 7 -20.67 -15.57 -23.61
C THR A 7 -21.07 -16.51 -24.74
N MET A 8 -20.15 -17.40 -25.09
CA MET A 8 -20.36 -18.70 -25.74
C MET A 8 -20.51 -18.73 -27.27
N ALA A 9 -19.39 -18.89 -27.98
CA ALA A 9 -19.33 -19.69 -29.21
C ALA A 9 -17.88 -20.04 -29.64
N THR A 10 -17.07 -20.67 -28.78
CA THR A 10 -15.87 -21.42 -29.25
C THR A 10 -15.57 -22.56 -28.27
N ALA A 11 -16.43 -23.56 -28.25
CA ALA A 11 -16.15 -24.86 -27.67
C ALA A 11 -16.82 -25.90 -28.57
N LEU A 12 -16.08 -26.40 -29.57
CA LEU A 12 -16.30 -27.62 -30.35
C LEU A 12 -15.42 -27.50 -31.59
N LEU A 13 -14.19 -28.02 -31.51
CA LEU A 13 -13.38 -28.57 -32.61
C LEU A 13 -11.97 -28.90 -32.08
N SER A 14 -11.86 -29.98 -31.30
CA SER A 14 -10.57 -30.64 -31.07
C SER A 14 -10.80 -32.11 -30.68
N SER A 15 -11.36 -32.88 -31.61
CA SER A 15 -11.29 -34.34 -31.58
C SER A 15 -11.07 -34.81 -33.01
N LEU A 16 -9.80 -34.98 -33.39
CA LEU A 16 -9.28 -35.91 -34.40
C LEU A 16 -7.79 -35.62 -34.52
N GLY A 17 -6.99 -36.57 -34.03
CA GLY A 17 -5.54 -36.46 -34.01
C GLY A 17 -4.93 -36.63 -35.40
N LEU A 18 -3.84 -35.90 -35.63
CA LEU A 18 -2.72 -36.34 -36.46
C LEU A 18 -1.47 -35.56 -36.04
N ARG A 19 -0.65 -36.19 -35.20
CA ARG A 19 0.77 -35.87 -35.05
C ARG A 19 1.53 -36.55 -36.19
N ARG A 20 2.34 -35.80 -36.95
CA ARG A 20 3.61 -36.26 -37.57
C ARG A 20 4.31 -35.12 -38.31
N GLY A 21 5.65 -35.07 -38.19
CA GLY A 21 6.56 -34.31 -39.07
C GLY A 21 6.98 -32.96 -38.50
N VAL A 22 7.97 -32.87 -37.61
CA VAL A 22 9.42 -32.85 -37.87
C VAL A 22 9.90 -31.54 -38.50
N ASP A 23 10.80 -30.90 -37.76
CA ASP A 23 11.67 -29.76 -38.08
C ASP A 23 12.08 -29.60 -39.55
N LEU A 24 12.10 -28.36 -40.04
CA LEU A 24 13.19 -27.82 -40.87
C LEU A 24 13.05 -26.29 -41.09
N LEU A 25 13.95 -25.55 -40.45
CA LEU A 25 14.66 -24.34 -40.91
C LEU A 25 13.86 -23.11 -41.43
N LEU A 26 13.84 -22.08 -40.57
CA LEU A 26 14.24 -20.67 -40.83
C LEU A 26 14.06 -20.12 -42.27
N THR A 27 13.19 -19.13 -42.45
CA THR A 27 13.55 -17.71 -42.69
C THR A 27 12.35 -16.86 -43.16
N VAL A 28 12.39 -15.57 -42.82
CA VAL A 28 11.56 -14.45 -43.32
C VAL A 28 10.13 -14.33 -42.76
N VAL A 29 10.01 -13.70 -41.59
CA VAL A 29 8.81 -12.89 -41.29
C VAL A 29 9.26 -11.47 -40.98
N ARG A 30 9.04 -10.58 -41.95
CA ARG A 30 9.07 -9.12 -41.75
C ARG A 30 7.92 -8.76 -40.80
N PRO A 31 8.13 -7.99 -39.71
CA PRO A 31 7.00 -7.40 -39.00
C PRO A 31 6.39 -6.31 -39.87
N VAL A 32 5.18 -6.55 -40.36
CA VAL A 32 4.35 -5.56 -41.04
C VAL A 32 3.92 -4.52 -40.01
N SER A 33 4.45 -3.30 -40.14
CA SER A 33 4.02 -2.12 -39.40
C SER A 33 2.75 -1.56 -40.04
N THR A 34 1.56 -1.94 -39.54
CA THR A 34 0.29 -1.29 -39.89
C THR A 34 -0.04 -0.15 -38.92
N SER A 35 0.72 0.95 -38.97
CA SER A 35 0.21 2.21 -38.41
C SER A 35 -0.68 2.87 -39.46
N LYS A 36 -2.01 2.75 -39.34
CA LYS A 36 -2.96 3.55 -40.14
C LYS A 36 -2.69 5.05 -39.88
N LYS A 37 -2.63 5.86 -40.93
CA LYS A 37 -2.59 7.33 -40.85
C LYS A 37 -3.84 7.81 -40.10
N SER A 38 -3.69 8.61 -39.05
CA SER A 38 -4.82 9.31 -38.43
C SER A 38 -5.05 10.65 -39.15
N SER A 39 -6.15 10.78 -39.89
CA SER A 39 -6.59 12.09 -40.40
C SER A 39 -7.05 12.97 -39.24
N LYS A 40 -6.73 14.27 -39.29
CA LYS A 40 -7.20 15.26 -38.32
C LYS A 40 -8.42 15.98 -38.89
N TRP A 41 -9.47 16.05 -38.08
CA TRP A 41 -10.75 16.64 -38.41
C TRP A 41 -10.96 17.90 -37.57
N LYS A 42 -11.58 18.93 -38.14
CA LYS A 42 -12.02 20.11 -37.41
C LYS A 42 -13.53 20.24 -37.55
N PHE A 43 -14.18 20.53 -36.43
CA PHE A 43 -15.61 20.83 -36.39
C PHE A 43 -15.78 22.33 -36.61
N THR A 44 -16.66 22.68 -37.54
CA THR A 44 -17.06 24.05 -37.82
C THR A 44 -18.55 24.18 -37.60
N GLU A 45 -18.92 25.20 -36.83
CA GLU A 45 -20.29 25.46 -36.40
C GLU A 45 -20.80 26.71 -37.12
N GLN A 46 -21.90 26.57 -37.85
CA GLN A 46 -22.62 27.69 -38.46
C GLN A 46 -24.07 27.68 -37.98
N VAL A 47 -24.56 28.86 -37.59
CA VAL A 47 -25.92 29.05 -37.10
C VAL A 47 -26.69 29.86 -38.12
N GLU A 48 -27.73 29.26 -38.70
CA GLU A 48 -28.73 29.96 -39.51
C GLU A 48 -30.11 29.71 -38.90
N ASP A 49 -30.90 30.78 -38.77
CA ASP A 49 -32.31 30.80 -38.35
C ASP A 49 -32.68 29.80 -37.25
N SER A 50 -31.98 29.93 -36.11
CA SER A 50 -32.16 29.19 -34.85
C SER A 50 -31.76 27.70 -34.82
N THR A 51 -31.19 27.18 -35.91
CA THR A 51 -30.62 25.82 -35.93
C THR A 51 -29.12 25.86 -36.17
N THR A 52 -28.36 25.19 -35.32
CA THR A 52 -26.91 25.12 -35.44
C THR A 52 -26.48 23.89 -36.22
N TYR A 53 -25.79 24.09 -37.34
CA TYR A 53 -25.24 23.03 -38.16
C TYR A 53 -23.75 22.86 -37.87
N VAL A 54 -23.36 21.64 -37.49
CA VAL A 54 -21.96 21.28 -37.22
C VAL A 54 -21.48 20.36 -38.35
N SER A 55 -20.53 20.83 -39.14
CA SER A 55 -19.88 20.06 -40.22
C SER A 55 -18.47 19.65 -39.82
N VAL A 56 -17.98 18.55 -40.41
CA VAL A 56 -16.64 17.99 -40.15
C VAL A 56 -15.82 18.12 -41.42
N GLU A 57 -14.80 18.98 -41.39
CA GLU A 57 -13.87 19.16 -42.50
C GLU A 57 -12.52 18.48 -42.22
N GLU A 58 -11.97 17.82 -43.24
CA GLU A 58 -10.65 17.18 -43.17
C GLU A 58 -9.54 18.21 -43.43
N ILE A 59 -8.64 18.41 -42.47
CA ILE A 59 -7.52 19.33 -42.67
C ILE A 59 -6.38 18.58 -43.39
N ALA A 60 -6.04 19.03 -44.60
CA ALA A 60 -4.85 18.57 -45.30
C ALA A 60 -3.57 19.03 -44.57
N GLU A 61 -2.62 18.12 -44.34
CA GLU A 61 -1.32 18.47 -43.74
C GLU A 61 -0.58 19.50 -44.63
N PRO A 62 0.03 20.56 -44.06
CA PRO A 62 0.84 21.47 -44.85
C PRO A 62 2.01 20.71 -45.52
N PRO A 63 2.43 21.13 -46.73
CA PRO A 63 3.47 20.44 -47.48
C PRO A 63 4.78 20.43 -46.66
N ARG A 64 5.41 19.26 -46.59
CA ARG A 64 6.69 19.08 -45.91
C ARG A 64 7.77 19.90 -46.62
N THR A 65 8.26 20.94 -45.98
CA THR A 65 9.46 21.66 -46.44
C THR A 65 10.64 20.70 -46.45
N SER A 66 11.15 20.42 -47.65
CA SER A 66 12.23 19.48 -47.94
C SER A 66 13.61 20.09 -47.67
N ASN A 67 13.85 20.60 -46.46
CA ASN A 67 15.19 20.98 -46.05
C ASN A 67 15.83 19.82 -45.28
N SER A 68 16.82 19.19 -45.90
CA SER A 68 17.51 17.96 -45.49
C SER A 68 18.45 18.12 -44.29
N HIS A 69 18.27 19.15 -43.47
CA HIS A 69 19.12 19.39 -42.30
C HIS A 69 18.26 19.86 -41.13
N CYS A 70 18.28 19.10 -40.03
CA CYS A 70 17.58 19.45 -38.81
C CYS A 70 18.36 20.54 -38.08
N ALA A 71 17.68 21.59 -37.60
CA ALA A 71 18.29 22.73 -36.92
C ALA A 71 19.13 22.33 -35.69
N LEU A 72 18.73 21.30 -34.96
CA LEU A 72 19.49 20.73 -33.83
C LEU A 72 20.48 19.62 -34.21
N CYS A 73 20.65 19.36 -35.52
CA CYS A 73 21.57 18.35 -36.06
C CYS A 73 22.67 18.98 -36.92
N THR A 74 22.86 20.31 -36.87
CA THR A 74 23.95 20.97 -37.59
C THR A 74 25.29 20.40 -37.16
N CYS A 75 26.09 20.02 -38.15
CA CYS A 75 27.38 19.37 -37.99
C CYS A 75 28.32 20.22 -37.11
N ASP A 76 29.04 19.53 -36.23
CA ASP A 76 30.23 19.99 -35.50
C ASP A 76 30.07 20.85 -34.24
N ILE A 77 28.90 20.84 -33.59
CA ILE A 77 28.81 21.27 -32.19
C ILE A 77 28.11 20.18 -31.36
N PRO A 78 28.78 19.58 -30.35
CA PRO A 78 28.20 18.53 -29.53
C PRO A 78 27.29 19.13 -28.45
N VAL A 79 26.27 19.90 -28.84
CA VAL A 79 25.28 20.38 -27.88
C VAL A 79 24.31 19.22 -27.61
N LYS A 80 24.65 18.43 -26.60
CA LYS A 80 23.75 17.42 -26.05
C LYS A 80 22.62 18.18 -25.31
N LEU A 81 21.57 18.59 -26.03
CA LEU A 81 20.36 19.21 -25.46
C LEU A 81 19.90 18.53 -24.17
N SER A 82 19.82 19.30 -23.08
CA SER A 82 19.47 18.89 -21.73
C SER A 82 18.15 19.53 -21.29
N TYR A 83 17.52 18.97 -20.26
CA TYR A 83 16.33 19.54 -19.62
C TYR A 83 16.60 20.92 -18.98
N SER A 84 17.87 21.21 -18.66
CA SER A 84 18.32 22.49 -18.11
C SER A 84 18.38 23.62 -19.12
N ASP A 85 18.29 23.32 -20.43
CA ASP A 85 18.43 24.33 -21.50
C ASP A 85 17.11 25.06 -21.73
N VAL A 86 16.55 25.64 -20.67
CA VAL A 86 15.18 26.18 -20.58
C VAL A 86 14.88 27.18 -21.70
N LEU A 87 15.84 28.03 -22.07
CA LEU A 87 15.69 29.02 -23.15
C LEU A 87 15.54 28.39 -24.53
N ILE A 88 16.22 27.27 -24.78
CA ILE A 88 16.10 26.53 -26.04
C ILE A 88 14.80 25.75 -26.05
N LEU A 89 14.44 25.12 -24.93
CA LEU A 89 13.21 24.36 -24.80
C LEU A 89 11.96 25.25 -24.97
N GLU A 90 11.97 26.45 -24.39
CA GLU A 90 10.86 27.41 -24.47
C GLU A 90 10.55 27.82 -25.91
N GLN A 91 11.55 27.92 -26.78
CA GLN A 91 11.36 28.24 -28.20
C GLN A 91 10.53 27.19 -28.96
N PHE A 92 10.50 25.96 -28.47
CA PHE A 92 9.73 24.87 -29.08
C PHE A 92 8.46 24.52 -28.29
N MET A 93 8.05 25.36 -27.35
CA MET A 93 6.86 25.18 -26.52
C MET A 93 5.78 26.21 -26.90
N ARG A 94 4.52 25.84 -26.67
CA ARG A 94 3.38 26.77 -26.71
C ARG A 94 3.24 27.51 -25.38
N GLU A 95 2.31 28.47 -25.34
CA GLU A 95 1.96 29.20 -24.12
C GLU A 95 1.52 28.28 -22.98
N ASP A 96 0.80 27.19 -23.30
CA ASP A 96 0.32 26.17 -22.36
C ASP A 96 1.40 25.18 -21.87
N GLY A 97 2.65 25.33 -22.31
CA GLY A 97 3.75 24.45 -21.92
C GLY A 97 3.82 23.12 -22.68
N THR A 98 2.97 22.91 -23.69
CA THR A 98 3.03 21.73 -24.58
C THR A 98 4.05 21.93 -25.71
N VAL A 99 4.69 20.84 -26.14
CA VAL A 99 5.71 20.89 -27.20
C VAL A 99 5.06 21.04 -28.57
N LEU A 100 5.62 21.92 -29.41
CA LEU A 100 5.17 22.10 -30.78
C LEU A 100 5.30 20.79 -31.58
N PRO A 101 4.31 20.46 -32.42
CA PRO A 101 4.35 19.26 -33.25
C PRO A 101 5.52 19.32 -34.25
N ARG A 102 6.09 18.15 -34.57
CA ARG A 102 7.28 18.03 -35.44
C ARG A 102 7.16 18.76 -36.79
N GLN A 103 5.96 18.85 -37.33
CA GLN A 103 5.67 19.55 -38.58
C GLN A 103 6.00 21.05 -38.49
N LEU A 104 5.84 21.65 -37.31
CA LEU A 104 6.15 23.06 -37.04
C LEU A 104 7.59 23.27 -36.55
N THR A 105 8.12 22.33 -35.78
CA THR A 105 9.51 22.45 -35.27
C THR A 105 10.57 22.20 -36.35
N GLY A 106 10.22 21.49 -37.43
CA GLY A 106 11.15 21.13 -38.50
C GLY A 106 12.25 20.14 -38.07
N LEU A 107 12.16 19.57 -36.86
CA LEU A 107 13.18 18.69 -36.30
C LEU A 107 13.10 17.28 -36.89
N CYS A 108 14.25 16.59 -36.94
CA CYS A 108 14.26 15.16 -37.26
C CYS A 108 13.55 14.36 -36.14
N LYS A 109 13.05 13.16 -36.46
CA LYS A 109 12.32 12.32 -35.49
C LYS A 109 13.09 12.11 -34.18
N LYS A 110 14.41 11.93 -34.26
CA LYS A 110 15.26 11.69 -33.08
C LYS A 110 15.33 12.93 -32.18
N GLN A 111 15.52 14.12 -32.76
CA GLN A 111 15.60 15.36 -32.00
C GLN A 111 14.25 15.79 -31.45
N GLN A 112 13.15 15.56 -32.19
CA GLN A 112 11.80 15.82 -31.68
C GLN A 112 11.51 15.01 -30.41
N LEU A 113 11.76 13.69 -30.44
CA LEU A 113 11.54 12.83 -29.27
C LEU A 113 12.42 13.23 -28.08
N ARG A 114 13.65 13.65 -28.37
CA ARG A 114 14.58 14.11 -27.36
C ARG A 114 14.11 15.42 -26.70
N LEU A 115 13.69 16.38 -27.52
CA LEU A 115 13.09 17.63 -27.08
C LEU A 115 11.89 17.38 -26.17
N GLU A 116 10.97 16.50 -26.58
CA GLU A 116 9.78 16.13 -25.78
C GLU A 116 10.16 15.57 -24.40
N ARG A 117 11.20 14.73 -24.32
CA ARG A 117 11.71 14.19 -23.05
C ARG A 117 12.33 15.27 -22.17
N CYS A 118 13.16 16.13 -22.75
CA CYS A 118 13.78 17.24 -22.01
C CYS A 118 12.72 18.22 -21.45
N VAL A 119 11.66 18.53 -22.22
CA VAL A 119 10.57 19.39 -21.76
C VAL A 119 9.80 18.74 -20.60
N MET A 120 9.50 17.44 -20.70
CA MET A 120 8.84 16.72 -19.60
C MET A 120 9.71 16.66 -18.33
N GLN A 121 11.02 16.42 -18.49
CA GLN A 121 11.98 16.45 -17.39
C GLN A 121 12.06 17.84 -16.74
N ALA A 122 12.05 18.92 -17.53
CA ALA A 122 12.07 20.30 -17.05
C ALA A 122 10.79 20.66 -16.28
N HIS A 123 9.62 20.23 -16.77
CA HIS A 123 8.34 20.37 -16.07
C HIS A 123 8.36 19.66 -14.71
N TRP A 124 8.85 18.43 -14.63
CA TRP A 124 8.96 17.70 -13.36
C TRP A 124 10.04 18.27 -12.42
N ALA A 125 11.14 18.78 -12.97
CA ALA A 125 12.15 19.50 -12.20
C ALA A 125 11.63 20.86 -11.68
N GLY A 126 10.54 21.38 -12.24
CA GLY A 126 9.91 22.64 -11.85
C GLY A 126 10.55 23.87 -12.48
N LEU A 127 11.17 23.72 -13.66
CA LEU A 127 11.85 24.82 -14.38
C LEU A 127 10.87 25.73 -15.16
N PHE A 128 9.59 25.34 -15.27
CA PHE A 128 8.54 26.11 -15.95
C PHE A 128 7.31 26.33 -15.04
N PRO A 129 7.45 27.06 -13.92
CA PRO A 129 6.39 27.20 -12.92
C PRO A 129 5.09 27.79 -13.49
N ASP A 130 5.20 28.70 -14.46
CA ASP A 130 4.06 29.41 -15.04
C ASP A 130 3.36 28.64 -16.17
N ARG A 131 3.95 27.52 -16.62
CA ARG A 131 3.46 26.71 -17.76
C ARG A 131 3.23 25.24 -17.41
N THR A 132 3.25 24.88 -16.12
CA THR A 132 2.97 23.50 -15.68
C THR A 132 1.47 23.27 -15.50
N ILE A 133 0.87 22.44 -16.36
CA ILE A 133 -0.53 22.03 -16.24
C ILE A 133 -0.68 21.10 -15.01
N PRO A 134 -1.74 21.25 -14.17
CA PRO A 134 -1.98 20.40 -13.00
C PRO A 134 -2.09 18.90 -13.30
N GLU A 135 -2.36 18.56 -14.57
CA GLU A 135 -2.63 17.22 -15.06
C GLU A 135 -1.36 16.43 -15.44
N PHE A 136 -0.16 17.03 -15.38
CA PHE A 136 1.07 16.27 -15.56
C PHE A 136 1.21 15.23 -14.46
N ASP A 137 1.14 13.95 -14.82
CA ASP A 137 1.24 12.81 -13.91
C ASP A 137 2.55 12.88 -13.10
N ARG A 138 2.43 13.33 -11.85
CA ARG A 138 3.49 13.35 -10.84
C ARG A 138 3.40 12.12 -9.93
N SER A 139 3.05 10.95 -10.46
CA SER A 139 3.01 9.72 -9.68
C SER A 139 4.41 9.15 -9.41
N GLY A 140 4.57 8.55 -8.23
CA GLY A 140 5.78 7.83 -7.81
C GLY A 140 7.01 8.72 -7.59
N TYR A 141 8.20 8.13 -7.79
CA TYR A 141 9.50 8.78 -7.53
C TYR A 141 9.75 10.02 -8.40
N LYS A 142 9.06 10.12 -9.55
CA LYS A 142 9.21 11.21 -10.52
C LYS A 142 8.79 12.57 -9.95
N ARG A 143 7.91 12.58 -8.94
CA ARG A 143 7.51 13.80 -8.20
C ARG A 143 8.67 14.45 -7.43
N PHE A 144 9.64 13.65 -6.99
CA PHE A 144 10.73 14.10 -6.13
C PHE A 144 12.06 14.27 -6.89
N ASN A 145 12.13 13.83 -8.15
CA ASN A 145 13.33 14.00 -8.99
C ASN A 145 13.45 15.42 -9.52
N ARG A 146 14.41 16.17 -8.99
CA ARG A 146 14.78 17.51 -9.49
C ARG A 146 15.89 17.51 -10.53
N TYR A 147 16.65 16.41 -10.61
CA TYR A 147 17.82 16.31 -11.47
C TYR A 147 17.76 15.08 -12.39
N TRP A 148 18.11 15.28 -13.66
CA TRP A 148 18.15 14.26 -14.70
C TRP A 148 19.54 14.21 -15.33
N ASN A 149 20.08 13.01 -15.52
CA ASN A 149 21.44 12.84 -16.06
C ASN A 149 21.49 12.94 -17.60
N ASP A 150 20.41 12.52 -18.27
CA ASP A 150 20.19 12.73 -19.71
C ASP A 150 18.72 12.55 -20.09
N ASP A 151 18.42 12.73 -21.37
CA ASP A 151 17.06 12.68 -21.92
C ASP A 151 16.40 11.30 -21.84
N MET A 152 17.16 10.24 -21.57
CA MET A 152 16.65 8.87 -21.43
C MET A 152 16.54 8.41 -19.97
N ASP A 153 17.06 9.19 -19.01
CA ASP A 153 17.10 8.88 -17.58
C ASP A 153 15.71 8.63 -16.98
N MET A 154 14.65 9.22 -17.56
CA MET A 154 13.26 8.93 -17.19
C MET A 154 12.83 7.48 -17.45
N TYR A 155 13.42 6.82 -18.44
CA TYR A 155 13.12 5.43 -18.80
C TYR A 155 14.12 4.44 -18.22
N ARG A 156 15.25 4.93 -17.70
CA ARG A 156 16.19 4.07 -17.01
C ARG A 156 15.61 3.74 -15.65
N LEU A 157 15.43 2.45 -15.40
CA LEU A 157 15.27 1.96 -14.05
C LEU A 157 16.53 2.39 -13.30
N ARG A 158 16.44 3.40 -12.42
CA ARG A 158 17.54 3.76 -11.55
C ARG A 158 17.66 2.64 -10.53
N GLU A 159 18.70 1.81 -10.66
CA GLU A 159 19.18 1.03 -9.52
C GLU A 159 19.59 2.01 -8.43
N LYS A 160 18.92 1.92 -7.28
CA LYS A 160 19.18 2.77 -6.13
C LYS A 160 20.43 2.19 -5.45
N LEU A 161 21.57 2.82 -5.71
CA LEU A 161 22.85 2.45 -5.10
C LEU A 161 22.86 3.00 -3.66
N GLU A 162 22.30 2.25 -2.73
CA GLU A 162 22.50 2.49 -1.30
C GLU A 162 23.91 2.04 -0.94
N THR A 163 24.63 2.82 -0.13
CA THR A 163 26.03 2.56 0.22
C THR A 163 26.17 1.20 0.85
N GLY A 164 26.61 0.24 0.03
CA GLY A 164 26.81 -1.15 0.38
C GLY A 164 26.30 -2.16 -0.65
N THR A 165 26.55 -2.03 -1.96
CA THR A 165 26.30 -3.14 -2.91
C THR A 165 27.31 -3.15 -4.06
N TRP A 166 27.98 -4.30 -4.24
CA TRP A 166 28.85 -4.58 -5.39
C TRP A 166 27.98 -5.02 -6.58
N PHE A 167 28.19 -4.44 -7.76
CA PHE A 167 27.62 -4.97 -8.99
C PHE A 167 28.63 -5.91 -9.67
N TYR A 168 28.21 -7.14 -9.93
CA TYR A 168 28.98 -8.11 -10.71
C TYR A 168 28.94 -7.72 -12.20
N MET A 169 30.05 -7.14 -12.71
CA MET A 169 30.29 -7.13 -14.16
C MET A 169 30.81 -8.51 -14.58
N LYS A 170 29.99 -9.26 -15.31
CA LYS A 170 30.40 -10.54 -15.90
C LYS A 170 31.48 -10.27 -16.95
N ARG A 171 32.75 -10.44 -16.57
CA ARG A 171 33.85 -10.49 -17.55
C ARG A 171 33.70 -11.80 -18.31
N TYR A 172 33.50 -11.74 -19.62
CA TYR A 172 33.69 -12.91 -20.46
C TYR A 172 35.14 -13.37 -20.35
N ASN A 173 35.32 -14.68 -20.34
CA ASN A 173 36.63 -15.32 -20.23
C ASN A 173 37.49 -14.91 -21.44
N THR A 174 38.43 -13.99 -21.24
CA THR A 174 39.48 -13.74 -22.23
C THR A 174 40.53 -14.83 -22.05
N GLU A 175 40.33 -15.95 -22.74
CA GLU A 175 41.44 -16.82 -23.08
C GLU A 175 42.47 -15.99 -23.86
N ASN A 176 43.72 -16.08 -23.41
CA ASN A 176 44.94 -15.66 -24.10
C ASN A 176 45.11 -14.18 -24.44
N GLN A 177 45.71 -13.41 -23.52
CA GLN A 177 46.75 -12.44 -23.91
C GLN A 177 47.86 -12.38 -22.84
N GLN A 178 48.99 -13.02 -23.16
CA GLN A 178 50.28 -12.75 -22.50
C GLN A 178 50.75 -11.36 -22.93
N PHE A 179 51.02 -10.48 -21.97
CA PHE A 179 51.89 -9.33 -22.19
C PHE A 179 52.90 -9.23 -21.05
N ALA A 180 54.16 -9.46 -21.40
CA ALA A 180 55.34 -9.20 -20.60
C ALA A 180 55.79 -7.74 -20.74
N PHE A 181 56.81 -7.39 -19.93
CA PHE A 181 57.57 -6.12 -19.83
C PHE A 181 56.98 -5.06 -18.86
N ALA A 182 57.74 -4.32 -18.07
CA ALA A 182 59.17 -4.30 -17.70
C ALA A 182 59.29 -3.42 -16.45
N GLY A 183 60.34 -3.64 -15.66
CA GLY A 183 60.58 -2.99 -14.38
C GLY A 183 60.85 -1.48 -14.44
N ALA A 184 60.55 -0.81 -13.34
CA ALA A 184 61.26 0.35 -12.81
C ALA A 184 60.85 0.55 -11.35
N GLU A 185 61.84 0.50 -10.45
CA GLU A 185 61.71 0.89 -9.05
C GLU A 185 61.46 2.40 -8.95
N ALA A 186 60.51 2.82 -8.12
CA ALA A 186 60.47 4.17 -7.58
C ALA A 186 59.82 4.16 -6.18
N VAL A 187 60.68 4.36 -5.19
CA VAL A 187 60.36 4.59 -3.78
C VAL A 187 59.71 5.97 -3.64
N ILE A 188 58.49 6.03 -3.11
CA ILE A 188 57.92 7.25 -2.52
C ILE A 188 57.19 6.86 -1.22
N SER A 189 57.67 7.39 -0.10
CA SER A 189 57.12 7.26 1.25
C SER A 189 55.72 7.85 1.39
N PRO A 190 54.80 7.23 2.18
CA PRO A 190 53.49 7.82 2.44
C PRO A 190 53.57 8.92 3.52
N PRO A 191 52.84 10.05 3.38
CA PRO A 191 52.69 11.01 4.47
C PRO A 191 51.64 10.51 5.47
N SER A 192 51.97 10.67 6.74
CA SER A 192 51.10 10.81 7.92
C SER A 192 49.68 10.24 7.83
N SER A 193 49.49 9.13 8.55
CA SER A 193 48.22 8.57 8.98
C SER A 193 47.30 9.63 9.61
N LEU A 194 46.29 10.06 8.87
CA LEU A 194 45.01 10.45 9.45
C LEU A 194 44.27 9.15 9.78
N VAL A 195 44.44 8.69 11.01
CA VAL A 195 43.58 7.67 11.59
C VAL A 195 42.19 8.31 11.74
N LEU A 196 41.33 8.08 10.74
CA LEU A 196 39.89 8.14 10.98
C LEU A 196 39.57 6.97 11.89
N GLU A 197 39.39 7.24 13.18
CA GLU A 197 38.73 6.31 14.08
C GLU A 197 37.31 6.09 13.55
N PHE A 198 37.15 5.05 12.72
CA PHE A 198 35.84 4.49 12.44
C PHE A 198 35.29 4.00 13.77
N SER A 199 34.21 4.62 14.25
CA SER A 199 33.46 4.09 15.38
C SER A 199 33.16 2.63 15.06
N SER A 200 33.61 1.70 15.91
CA SER A 200 33.32 0.29 15.77
C SER A 200 31.81 0.12 15.72
N ASP A 201 31.28 -0.14 14.52
CA ASP A 201 29.86 -0.42 14.35
C ASP A 201 29.56 -1.68 15.17
N PRO A 202 28.73 -1.60 16.23
CA PRO A 202 28.53 -2.73 17.14
C PRO A 202 27.80 -3.89 16.46
N CYS A 203 27.25 -3.67 15.26
CA CYS A 203 26.41 -4.62 14.56
C CYS A 203 27.18 -5.43 13.51
N PRO A 204 27.22 -6.77 13.65
CA PRO A 204 27.84 -7.65 12.67
C PRO A 204 27.22 -7.50 11.27
N VAL A 205 28.08 -7.47 10.24
CA VAL A 205 27.64 -7.35 8.85
C VAL A 205 27.07 -8.67 8.36
N VAL A 206 25.76 -8.70 8.10
CA VAL A 206 25.05 -9.79 7.42
C VAL A 206 24.36 -9.20 6.19
N PRO A 207 24.60 -9.72 4.97
CA PRO A 207 24.01 -9.15 3.75
C PRO A 207 22.49 -9.04 3.83
N GLY A 208 21.96 -7.84 3.56
CA GLY A 208 20.52 -7.57 3.62
C GLY A 208 19.96 -7.36 5.02
N CYS A 209 20.77 -7.47 6.09
CA CYS A 209 20.34 -7.28 7.47
C CYS A 209 21.03 -6.07 8.13
N SER A 210 20.31 -5.43 9.04
CA SER A 210 20.81 -4.32 9.85
C SER A 210 20.17 -4.35 11.24
N CYS A 211 20.90 -3.91 12.25
CA CYS A 211 20.36 -3.76 13.60
C CYS A 211 19.58 -2.44 13.72
N ILE A 212 18.56 -2.39 14.56
CA ILE A 212 17.80 -1.15 14.83
C ILE A 212 18.49 -0.39 15.97
N ASN A 213 18.71 0.91 15.81
CA ASN A 213 19.28 1.77 16.86
C ASN A 213 20.60 1.25 17.46
N ASN A 214 21.43 0.58 16.65
CA ASN A 214 22.68 -0.07 17.09
C ASN A 214 22.49 -1.15 18.18
N ASP A 215 21.28 -1.72 18.31
CA ASP A 215 20.95 -2.79 19.25
C ASP A 215 21.05 -4.17 18.56
N VAL A 216 22.08 -4.93 18.92
CA VAL A 216 22.34 -6.30 18.41
C VAL A 216 21.25 -7.31 18.78
N THR A 217 20.29 -6.96 19.65
CA THR A 217 19.16 -7.84 19.96
C THR A 217 17.98 -7.67 18.99
N THR A 218 18.00 -6.63 18.16
CA THR A 218 16.92 -6.31 17.22
C THR A 218 17.45 -6.14 15.80
N VAL A 219 17.05 -7.03 14.90
CA VAL A 219 17.56 -7.06 13.52
C VAL A 219 16.40 -7.01 12.53
N VAL A 220 16.56 -6.18 11.50
CA VAL A 220 15.69 -6.13 10.33
C VAL A 220 16.49 -6.60 9.13
N CYS A 221 15.90 -7.50 8.35
CA CYS A 221 16.46 -7.97 7.10
C CYS A 221 15.49 -7.73 5.95
N HIS A 222 16.03 -7.35 4.79
CA HIS A 222 15.28 -7.06 3.58
C HIS A 222 15.72 -7.98 2.44
N SER A 223 14.74 -8.57 1.74
CA SER A 223 15.00 -9.40 0.54
C SER A 223 15.93 -10.60 0.81
N VAL A 224 15.76 -11.26 1.96
CA VAL A 224 16.60 -12.39 2.40
C VAL A 224 15.87 -13.72 2.32
N GLY A 225 16.64 -14.81 2.26
CA GLY A 225 16.17 -16.19 2.29
C GLY A 225 16.77 -17.02 3.43
N PRO A 226 16.47 -18.34 3.48
CA PRO A 226 16.81 -19.24 4.59
C PRO A 226 18.29 -19.26 4.99
N ASP A 227 19.19 -19.17 4.02
CA ASP A 227 20.64 -19.21 4.25
C ASP A 227 21.12 -18.10 5.21
N THR A 228 20.40 -16.98 5.24
CA THR A 228 20.69 -15.84 6.12
C THR A 228 20.50 -16.19 7.59
N ILE A 229 19.57 -17.12 7.90
CA ILE A 229 19.28 -17.51 9.28
C ILE A 229 20.48 -18.21 9.92
N ASN A 230 21.20 -19.03 9.15
CA ASN A 230 22.43 -19.68 9.63
C ASN A 230 23.53 -18.65 9.99
N GLN A 231 23.60 -17.54 9.25
CA GLN A 231 24.52 -16.44 9.58
C GLN A 231 24.05 -15.68 10.82
N LEU A 232 22.76 -15.42 10.97
CA LEU A 232 22.20 -14.75 12.14
C LEU A 232 22.43 -15.56 13.43
N VAL A 233 22.30 -16.89 13.38
CA VAL A 233 22.56 -17.76 14.54
C VAL A 233 24.00 -17.60 15.05
N THR A 234 24.97 -17.46 14.16
CA THR A 234 26.40 -17.37 14.55
C THR A 234 26.80 -15.95 14.95
N LEU A 235 26.29 -14.94 14.27
CA LEU A 235 26.71 -13.55 14.45
C LEU A 235 25.86 -12.78 15.49
N TYR A 236 24.62 -13.20 15.73
CA TYR A 236 23.68 -12.55 16.66
C TYR A 236 23.18 -13.54 17.74
N PRO A 237 24.05 -13.97 18.67
CA PRO A 237 23.69 -15.00 19.66
C PRO A 237 22.64 -14.53 20.69
N SER A 238 22.42 -13.22 20.83
CA SER A 238 21.46 -12.63 21.77
C SER A 238 20.22 -12.04 21.08
N LEU A 239 19.94 -12.46 19.84
CA LEU A 239 18.83 -11.95 19.04
C LEU A 239 17.47 -12.22 19.72
N ARG A 240 16.71 -11.14 19.97
CA ARG A 240 15.38 -11.18 20.59
C ARG A 240 14.27 -10.80 19.64
N SER A 241 14.55 -9.98 18.64
CA SER A 241 13.58 -9.50 17.66
C SER A 241 14.16 -9.59 16.25
N LEU A 242 13.45 -10.28 15.36
CA LEU A 242 13.81 -10.42 13.96
C LEU A 242 12.65 -9.99 13.07
N CYS A 243 12.87 -9.01 12.21
CA CYS A 243 11.92 -8.58 11.19
C CYS A 243 12.47 -8.91 9.80
N LEU A 244 11.75 -9.75 9.06
CA LEU A 244 12.07 -10.13 7.70
C LEU A 244 11.06 -9.47 6.77
N VAL A 245 11.54 -8.55 5.95
CA VAL A 245 10.75 -7.84 4.95
C VAL A 245 11.09 -8.41 3.58
N GLN A 246 10.08 -8.79 2.81
CA GLN A 246 10.27 -9.42 1.49
C GLN A 246 11.08 -10.73 1.57
N TRP A 247 10.69 -11.64 2.46
CA TRP A 247 11.25 -12.99 2.50
C TRP A 247 11.09 -13.69 1.15
N THR A 248 12.15 -14.36 0.69
CA THR A 248 12.21 -14.86 -0.70
C THR A 248 11.34 -16.09 -0.95
N GLU A 249 11.10 -16.91 0.08
CA GLU A 249 10.31 -18.12 -0.07
C GLU A 249 8.83 -17.87 0.16
N ARG A 250 8.00 -18.35 -0.76
CA ARG A 250 6.54 -18.22 -0.64
C ARG A 250 5.91 -19.30 0.24
N ASP A 251 6.60 -20.43 0.34
CA ASP A 251 6.29 -21.56 1.20
C ASP A 251 7.48 -21.77 2.12
N PHE A 252 7.29 -21.68 3.42
CA PHE A 252 8.40 -21.84 4.36
C PHE A 252 7.97 -22.57 5.62
N SER A 253 8.96 -23.16 6.31
CA SER A 253 8.77 -23.69 7.65
C SER A 253 9.36 -22.74 8.68
N LEU A 254 8.61 -22.52 9.76
CA LEU A 254 9.09 -21.78 10.92
C LEU A 254 10.16 -22.56 11.72
N ASP A 255 10.37 -23.84 11.40
CA ASP A 255 11.37 -24.70 12.05
C ASP A 255 12.78 -24.11 11.95
N ILE A 256 13.12 -23.41 10.86
CA ILE A 256 14.44 -22.81 10.64
C ILE A 256 14.79 -21.76 11.70
N PHE A 257 13.79 -21.07 12.24
CA PHE A 257 13.97 -20.03 13.26
C PHE A 257 14.06 -20.57 14.67
N THR A 258 13.75 -21.85 14.90
CA THR A 258 13.83 -22.47 16.24
C THR A 258 15.27 -22.52 16.79
N SER A 259 16.26 -22.45 15.89
CA SER A 259 17.68 -22.30 16.22
C SER A 259 18.00 -20.98 16.95
N LEU A 260 17.19 -19.95 16.76
CA LEU A 260 17.30 -18.65 17.44
C LEU A 260 16.59 -18.72 18.80
N GLY A 261 17.18 -19.44 19.76
CA GLY A 261 16.52 -19.83 21.01
C GLY A 261 16.07 -18.68 21.94
N LEU A 262 16.57 -17.46 21.75
CA LEU A 262 16.17 -16.27 22.52
C LEU A 262 15.15 -15.38 21.78
N LEU A 263 14.73 -15.79 20.58
CA LEU A 263 13.84 -15.00 19.74
C LEU A 263 12.45 -14.91 20.34
N SER A 264 12.06 -13.71 20.73
CA SER A 264 10.75 -13.39 21.31
C SER A 264 9.79 -12.78 20.29
N ASN A 265 10.31 -12.03 19.32
CA ASN A 265 9.53 -11.35 18.29
C ASN A 265 10.01 -11.80 16.91
N LEU A 266 9.10 -12.35 16.12
CA LEU A 266 9.36 -12.73 14.74
C LEU A 266 8.31 -12.07 13.84
N SER A 267 8.79 -11.29 12.88
CA SER A 267 7.96 -10.69 11.83
C SER A 267 8.44 -11.15 10.47
N ILE A 268 7.52 -11.63 9.63
CA ILE A 268 7.79 -11.98 8.22
C ILE A 268 6.71 -11.30 7.38
N ILE A 269 7.02 -10.14 6.83
CA ILE A 269 6.05 -9.22 6.22
C ILE A 269 6.42 -8.88 4.77
N GLN A 270 5.42 -8.53 3.97
CA GLN A 270 5.60 -8.16 2.55
C GLN A 270 6.28 -9.25 1.71
N SER A 271 6.11 -10.52 2.08
CA SER A 271 6.88 -11.64 1.53
C SER A 271 6.15 -12.43 0.46
N GLN A 272 4.93 -12.03 0.08
CA GLN A 272 4.07 -12.77 -0.86
C GLN A 272 3.87 -14.24 -0.46
N ALA A 273 4.03 -14.57 0.83
CA ALA A 273 3.94 -15.94 1.31
C ALA A 273 2.49 -16.43 1.27
N TYR A 274 2.28 -17.68 0.87
CA TYR A 274 0.94 -18.26 0.81
C TYR A 274 0.81 -19.55 1.64
N SER A 275 1.92 -20.15 2.06
CA SER A 275 1.94 -21.33 2.92
C SER A 275 2.99 -21.22 4.03
N VAL A 276 2.64 -21.69 5.23
CA VAL A 276 3.53 -21.72 6.39
C VAL A 276 3.29 -22.98 7.21
N SER A 277 4.37 -23.55 7.73
CA SER A 277 4.30 -24.74 8.57
C SER A 277 5.20 -24.64 9.80
N LEU A 278 4.95 -25.49 10.78
CA LEU A 278 5.82 -25.69 11.93
C LEU A 278 5.71 -27.13 12.41
N SER A 279 6.83 -27.84 12.42
CA SER A 279 6.91 -29.23 12.85
C SER A 279 7.37 -29.34 14.30
N LEU A 280 8.32 -28.49 14.69
CA LEU A 280 8.98 -28.50 15.98
C LEU A 280 8.32 -27.53 16.99
N PRO A 281 8.43 -27.75 18.30
CA PRO A 281 7.98 -26.79 19.30
C PRO A 281 8.80 -25.49 19.23
N PHE A 282 8.11 -24.35 19.11
CA PHE A 282 8.74 -23.03 19.12
C PHE A 282 8.42 -22.31 20.43
N GLN A 283 9.29 -22.50 21.41
CA GLN A 283 9.02 -22.15 22.82
C GLN A 283 9.23 -20.67 23.15
N SER A 284 10.07 -19.96 22.39
CA SER A 284 10.55 -18.62 22.78
C SER A 284 9.69 -17.48 22.25
N VAL A 285 8.96 -17.68 21.14
CA VAL A 285 8.24 -16.61 20.44
C VAL A 285 6.97 -16.22 21.20
N ILE A 286 6.89 -14.93 21.51
CA ILE A 286 5.78 -14.27 22.21
C ILE A 286 4.93 -13.48 21.20
N HIS A 287 5.58 -12.87 20.20
CA HIS A 287 4.94 -12.06 19.18
C HIS A 287 5.29 -12.60 17.79
N LEU A 288 4.27 -13.05 17.06
CA LEU A 288 4.41 -13.50 15.67
C LEU A 288 3.59 -12.59 14.74
N ASP A 289 4.25 -11.99 13.76
CA ASP A 289 3.64 -11.14 12.75
C ASP A 289 3.88 -11.73 11.36
N LEU A 290 2.80 -12.13 10.70
CA LEU A 290 2.78 -12.67 9.34
C LEU A 290 1.89 -11.81 8.44
N SER A 291 1.80 -10.52 8.74
CA SER A 291 1.00 -9.56 7.98
C SER A 291 1.56 -9.24 6.59
N GLU A 292 0.72 -8.64 5.74
CA GLU A 292 1.09 -8.22 4.38
C GLU A 292 1.65 -9.38 3.52
N ASN A 293 0.97 -10.53 3.60
CA ASN A 293 1.27 -11.73 2.82
C ASN A 293 0.04 -12.13 2.00
N GLU A 294 0.05 -13.34 1.45
CA GLU A 294 -0.97 -13.84 0.54
C GLU A 294 -1.68 -15.10 1.07
N PHE A 295 -1.67 -15.28 2.41
CA PHE A 295 -2.30 -16.43 3.05
C PHE A 295 -3.81 -16.44 2.83
N THR A 296 -4.33 -17.59 2.40
CA THR A 296 -5.77 -17.83 2.20
C THR A 296 -6.32 -18.92 3.11
N ASP A 297 -5.51 -19.90 3.47
CA ASP A 297 -5.90 -21.07 4.27
C ASP A 297 -5.59 -20.84 5.75
N PHE A 298 -6.63 -20.61 6.55
CA PHE A 298 -6.50 -20.32 7.97
C PHE A 298 -6.15 -21.56 8.82
N GLU A 299 -6.43 -22.78 8.34
CA GLU A 299 -6.21 -24.02 9.11
C GLU A 299 -4.72 -24.25 9.42
N GLN A 300 -3.81 -23.76 8.57
CA GLN A 300 -2.36 -23.84 8.81
C GLN A 300 -1.95 -23.20 10.14
N PHE A 301 -2.57 -22.06 10.49
CA PHE A 301 -2.31 -21.33 11.72
C PHE A 301 -2.83 -22.09 12.94
N CYS A 302 -4.02 -22.68 12.83
CA CYS A 302 -4.57 -23.53 13.88
C CYS A 302 -3.67 -24.71 14.24
N ASN A 303 -2.95 -25.26 13.26
CA ASN A 303 -2.06 -26.40 13.45
C ASN A 303 -0.77 -26.00 14.18
N PHE A 304 -0.11 -24.93 13.76
CA PHE A 304 1.18 -24.58 14.35
C PHE A 304 1.08 -23.83 15.66
N THR A 305 0.02 -23.05 15.92
CA THR A 305 -0.09 -22.28 17.19
C THR A 305 -0.11 -23.20 18.41
N ARG A 306 -0.57 -24.45 18.27
CA ARG A 306 -0.49 -25.48 19.33
C ARG A 306 0.93 -25.81 19.76
N LYS A 307 1.92 -25.55 18.89
CA LYS A 307 3.35 -25.79 19.13
C LYS A 307 4.07 -24.52 19.59
N MET A 308 3.35 -23.44 19.86
CA MET A 308 3.87 -22.16 20.32
C MET A 308 3.27 -21.77 21.67
N PRO A 309 3.69 -22.40 22.78
CA PRO A 309 3.02 -22.23 24.08
C PRO A 309 3.19 -20.84 24.71
N SER A 310 4.20 -20.08 24.30
CA SER A 310 4.45 -18.72 24.80
C SER A 310 3.86 -17.63 23.91
N LEU A 311 3.17 -17.98 22.82
CA LEU A 311 2.62 -17.00 21.88
C LEU A 311 1.47 -16.21 22.52
N VAL A 312 1.65 -14.90 22.63
CA VAL A 312 0.67 -13.98 23.23
C VAL A 312 0.00 -13.13 22.16
N ASN A 313 0.72 -12.73 21.11
CA ASN A 313 0.19 -11.90 20.03
C ASN A 313 0.43 -12.56 18.68
N LEU A 314 -0.62 -12.63 17.87
CA LEU A 314 -0.57 -13.10 16.49
C LEU A 314 -1.16 -12.04 15.55
N SER A 315 -0.35 -11.58 14.59
CA SER A 315 -0.78 -10.64 13.56
C SER A 315 -0.84 -11.31 12.19
N LEU A 316 -2.02 -11.22 11.59
CA LEU A 316 -2.39 -11.82 10.30
C LEU A 316 -3.12 -10.81 9.40
N ASN A 317 -2.95 -9.51 9.67
CA ASN A 317 -3.58 -8.45 8.90
C ASN A 317 -3.04 -8.39 7.46
N GLU A 318 -3.85 -7.82 6.56
CA GLU A 318 -3.45 -7.63 5.16
C GLU A 318 -3.06 -8.94 4.46
N ASN A 319 -3.86 -9.97 4.69
CA ASN A 319 -3.81 -11.26 3.98
C ASN A 319 -5.08 -11.43 3.12
N ARG A 320 -5.36 -12.67 2.67
CA ARG A 320 -6.49 -12.98 1.79
C ARG A 320 -7.50 -13.95 2.41
N PHE A 321 -7.59 -14.06 3.73
CA PHE A 321 -8.55 -14.95 4.40
C PHE A 321 -10.00 -14.58 4.06
N THR A 322 -10.81 -15.58 3.70
CA THR A 322 -12.23 -15.40 3.30
C THR A 322 -13.21 -15.74 4.42
N ASP A 323 -12.78 -16.55 5.37
CA ASP A 323 -13.59 -17.08 6.46
C ASP A 323 -12.68 -17.52 7.60
N ILE A 324 -13.27 -17.64 8.79
CA ILE A 324 -12.59 -18.17 9.97
C ILE A 324 -13.18 -19.54 10.29
N PRO A 325 -12.39 -20.63 10.29
CA PRO A 325 -12.86 -21.99 10.54
C PRO A 325 -13.09 -22.30 12.03
N GLN A 326 -13.67 -23.47 12.32
CA GLN A 326 -14.02 -23.92 13.68
C GLN A 326 -12.79 -24.06 14.58
N CYS A 327 -11.64 -24.33 13.98
CA CYS A 327 -10.38 -24.46 14.69
C CYS A 327 -9.90 -23.17 15.35
N ILE A 328 -10.52 -22.00 15.10
CA ILE A 328 -10.18 -20.73 15.76
C ILE A 328 -10.23 -20.82 17.29
N GLY A 329 -11.07 -21.71 17.83
CA GLY A 329 -11.12 -22.02 19.25
C GLY A 329 -9.82 -22.62 19.80
N ASN A 330 -8.92 -23.13 18.94
CA ASN A 330 -7.63 -23.69 19.33
C ASN A 330 -6.50 -22.65 19.37
N ILE A 331 -6.71 -21.46 18.81
CA ILE A 331 -5.71 -20.38 18.82
C ILE A 331 -5.82 -19.64 20.15
N SER A 332 -4.98 -20.03 21.11
CA SER A 332 -4.96 -19.48 22.47
C SER A 332 -3.95 -18.33 22.60
N VAL A 333 -4.23 -17.19 21.96
CA VAL A 333 -3.43 -15.96 22.06
C VAL A 333 -4.21 -14.89 22.78
N LYS A 334 -3.55 -13.88 23.37
CA LYS A 334 -4.22 -12.75 24.02
C LYS A 334 -4.72 -11.70 23.02
N THR A 335 -3.95 -11.47 21.97
CA THR A 335 -4.24 -10.48 20.93
C THR A 335 -4.16 -11.12 19.56
N LEU A 336 -5.22 -10.96 18.76
CA LEU A 336 -5.31 -11.47 17.41
C LEU A 336 -5.73 -10.36 16.44
N ASN A 337 -4.89 -10.09 15.45
CA ASN A 337 -5.15 -9.07 14.44
C ASN A 337 -5.42 -9.72 13.08
N LEU A 338 -6.64 -9.52 12.56
CA LEU A 338 -7.14 -10.03 11.28
C LEU A 338 -7.65 -8.92 10.38
N ARG A 339 -7.23 -7.68 10.66
CA ARG A 339 -7.59 -6.49 9.90
C ARG A 339 -7.29 -6.63 8.40
N ARG A 340 -8.10 -6.00 7.55
CA ARG A 340 -7.86 -5.91 6.09
C ARG A 340 -7.67 -7.29 5.44
N ASN A 341 -8.56 -8.22 5.77
CA ASN A 341 -8.71 -9.48 5.05
C ASN A 341 -10.00 -9.43 4.20
N ARG A 342 -10.52 -10.59 3.79
CA ARG A 342 -11.79 -10.74 3.07
C ARG A 342 -12.77 -11.60 3.85
N ILE A 343 -12.69 -11.58 5.18
CA ILE A 343 -13.46 -12.47 6.05
C ILE A 343 -14.93 -12.11 5.99
N ALA A 344 -15.77 -13.04 5.54
CA ALA A 344 -17.21 -12.87 5.38
C ALA A 344 -18.02 -13.40 6.56
N PHE A 345 -17.53 -14.46 7.22
CA PHE A 345 -18.17 -15.08 8.37
C PHE A 345 -17.15 -15.79 9.27
N ILE A 346 -17.56 -16.06 10.50
CA ILE A 346 -16.82 -16.84 11.49
C ILE A 346 -17.60 -18.14 11.72
N ASN A 347 -16.99 -19.27 11.38
CA ASN A 347 -17.55 -20.60 11.50
C ASN A 347 -17.01 -21.30 12.74
N GLY A 348 -17.30 -20.76 13.92
CA GLY A 348 -16.78 -21.23 15.20
C GLY A 348 -16.87 -20.14 16.26
N THR A 349 -16.20 -20.35 17.40
CA THR A 349 -16.08 -19.35 18.44
C THR A 349 -14.61 -19.13 18.77
N PHE A 350 -14.18 -17.87 18.82
CA PHE A 350 -12.81 -17.54 19.25
C PHE A 350 -12.51 -18.15 20.62
N ASN A 351 -11.25 -18.52 20.83
CA ASN A 351 -10.79 -19.02 22.11
C ASN A 351 -11.07 -17.97 23.22
N LYS A 352 -11.54 -18.43 24.38
CA LYS A 352 -11.86 -17.56 25.53
C LYS A 352 -10.68 -16.71 26.05
N PHE A 353 -9.44 -17.10 25.74
CA PHE A 353 -8.23 -16.36 26.10
C PHE A 353 -7.91 -15.20 25.13
N THR A 354 -8.63 -15.09 24.01
CA THR A 354 -8.41 -14.09 22.96
C THR A 354 -9.17 -12.80 23.26
N HIS A 355 -8.62 -12.02 24.19
CA HIS A 355 -9.26 -10.82 24.73
C HIS A 355 -9.28 -9.61 23.79
N ASN A 356 -8.29 -9.46 22.90
CA ASN A 356 -8.19 -8.32 21.98
C ASN A 356 -8.29 -8.83 20.53
N ILE A 357 -9.35 -8.43 19.83
CA ILE A 357 -9.64 -8.90 18.47
C ILE A 357 -9.82 -7.70 17.53
N ASP A 358 -8.99 -7.63 16.48
CA ASP A 358 -9.17 -6.69 15.37
C ASP A 358 -9.65 -7.43 14.12
N LEU A 359 -10.90 -7.19 13.73
CA LEU A 359 -11.53 -7.70 12.51
C LEU A 359 -11.89 -6.56 11.55
N SER A 360 -11.29 -5.37 11.74
CA SER A 360 -11.60 -4.19 10.95
C SER A 360 -11.30 -4.37 9.46
N ARG A 361 -12.05 -3.67 8.61
CA ARG A 361 -11.87 -3.68 7.15
C ARG A 361 -11.94 -5.09 6.54
N ASN A 362 -12.95 -5.85 6.96
CA ASN A 362 -13.30 -7.15 6.37
C ASN A 362 -14.67 -7.03 5.66
N VAL A 363 -15.29 -8.17 5.33
CA VAL A 363 -16.62 -8.22 4.71
C VAL A 363 -17.64 -8.94 5.60
N LEU A 364 -17.46 -8.86 6.92
CA LEU A 364 -18.34 -9.48 7.91
C LEU A 364 -19.75 -8.90 7.82
N ARG A 365 -20.75 -9.77 7.88
CA ARG A 365 -22.18 -9.40 7.88
C ARG A 365 -22.84 -9.52 9.26
N SER A 366 -22.23 -10.26 10.19
CA SER A 366 -22.68 -10.46 11.56
C SER A 366 -21.51 -10.39 12.54
N ALA A 367 -21.81 -10.19 13.83
CA ALA A 367 -20.86 -10.27 14.94
C ALA A 367 -20.92 -11.62 15.69
N SER A 368 -21.26 -12.71 14.98
CA SER A 368 -21.32 -14.06 15.54
C SER A 368 -19.94 -14.66 15.73
N GLY A 369 -19.80 -15.63 16.64
CA GLY A 369 -18.54 -16.34 16.90
C GLY A 369 -17.59 -15.63 17.86
N LEU A 370 -18.03 -14.53 18.48
CA LEU A 370 -17.32 -13.85 19.56
C LEU A 370 -17.69 -14.46 20.91
N HIS A 371 -16.75 -14.46 21.87
CA HIS A 371 -16.99 -14.94 23.24
C HIS A 371 -17.24 -13.78 24.21
N GLU A 372 -17.72 -14.10 25.41
CA GLU A 372 -18.17 -13.10 26.41
C GLU A 372 -17.02 -12.34 27.10
N ASP A 373 -15.83 -12.95 27.16
CA ASP A 373 -14.63 -12.40 27.82
C ASP A 373 -13.81 -11.43 26.95
N VAL A 374 -14.27 -11.08 25.76
CA VAL A 374 -13.58 -10.09 24.89
C VAL A 374 -13.48 -8.76 25.63
N LEU A 375 -12.29 -8.16 25.63
CA LEU A 375 -12.00 -6.86 26.27
C LEU A 375 -11.97 -5.72 25.25
N ARG A 376 -11.38 -5.95 24.06
CA ARG A 376 -11.28 -4.96 22.98
C ARG A 376 -11.68 -5.60 21.67
N LEU A 377 -12.62 -4.96 20.97
CA LEU A 377 -13.18 -5.46 19.72
C LEU A 377 -13.23 -4.35 18.69
N ASN A 378 -12.54 -4.55 17.57
CA ASN A 378 -12.66 -3.67 16.41
C ASN A 378 -13.38 -4.40 15.27
N LEU A 379 -14.57 -3.92 14.92
CA LEU A 379 -15.38 -4.40 13.80
C LEU A 379 -15.56 -3.30 12.73
N SER A 380 -14.80 -2.21 12.82
CA SER A 380 -14.94 -1.07 11.93
C SER A 380 -14.79 -1.45 10.45
N TYR A 381 -15.44 -0.71 9.56
CA TYR A 381 -15.40 -0.92 8.12
C TYR A 381 -15.82 -2.33 7.67
N ASN A 382 -16.81 -2.92 8.36
CA ASN A 382 -17.49 -4.14 7.93
C ASN A 382 -18.94 -3.86 7.49
N PRO A 383 -19.45 -4.56 6.47
CA PRO A 383 -20.84 -4.45 6.01
C PRO A 383 -21.82 -5.21 6.93
N LEU A 384 -21.78 -4.94 8.24
CA LEU A 384 -22.65 -5.55 9.24
C LEU A 384 -24.12 -5.23 8.92
N LYS A 385 -24.99 -6.25 9.07
CA LYS A 385 -26.44 -6.13 8.86
C LYS A 385 -27.27 -6.43 10.12
N VAL A 386 -26.63 -6.96 11.16
CA VAL A 386 -27.33 -7.45 12.36
C VAL A 386 -27.49 -6.32 13.37
N GLU A 387 -28.73 -6.10 13.83
CA GLU A 387 -29.08 -5.08 14.83
C GLU A 387 -28.93 -5.59 16.28
N VAL A 388 -28.82 -6.91 16.49
CA VAL A 388 -28.70 -7.52 17.83
C VAL A 388 -27.32 -8.14 18.01
N PHE A 389 -26.49 -7.48 18.83
CA PHE A 389 -25.20 -8.00 19.23
C PHE A 389 -25.37 -8.95 20.44
N PRO A 390 -24.45 -9.91 20.64
CA PRO A 390 -24.44 -10.69 21.87
C PRO A 390 -24.12 -9.81 23.08
N SER A 391 -24.40 -10.33 24.28
CA SER A 391 -24.00 -9.66 25.52
C SER A 391 -22.48 -9.72 25.69
N PHE A 392 -21.87 -8.60 26.07
CA PHE A 392 -20.43 -8.50 26.28
C PHE A 392 -20.09 -8.03 27.71
N PRO A 393 -20.12 -8.94 28.71
CA PRO A 393 -19.95 -8.57 30.11
C PRO A 393 -18.57 -7.98 30.46
N SER A 394 -17.55 -8.31 29.66
CA SER A 394 -16.16 -7.90 29.92
C SER A 394 -15.63 -6.80 29.00
N LEU A 395 -16.36 -6.44 27.94
CA LEU A 395 -15.91 -5.53 26.89
C LEU A 395 -15.69 -4.11 27.42
N GLN A 396 -14.53 -3.54 27.10
CA GLN A 396 -14.08 -2.22 27.52
C GLN A 396 -14.02 -1.24 26.36
N GLN A 397 -13.71 -1.72 25.15
CA GLN A 397 -13.60 -0.89 23.95
C GLN A 397 -14.26 -1.58 22.76
N LEU A 398 -15.12 -0.83 22.07
CA LEU A 398 -15.82 -1.29 20.87
C LEU A 398 -15.74 -0.24 19.77
N ASP A 399 -15.25 -0.66 18.60
CA ASP A 399 -15.22 0.19 17.40
C ASP A 399 -16.12 -0.41 16.30
N LEU A 400 -17.18 0.34 15.97
CA LEU A 400 -18.17 0.07 14.92
C LEU A 400 -18.13 1.15 13.82
N SER A 401 -17.05 1.92 13.74
CA SER A 401 -16.90 3.00 12.77
C SER A 401 -16.94 2.47 11.33
N GLY A 402 -17.48 3.22 10.37
CA GLY A 402 -17.54 2.79 8.97
C GLY A 402 -18.38 1.54 8.71
N THR A 403 -19.21 1.11 9.67
CA THR A 403 -20.14 -0.01 9.47
C THR A 403 -21.37 0.43 8.67
N ARG A 404 -22.03 -0.53 8.03
CA ARG A 404 -23.21 -0.30 7.18
C ARG A 404 -24.54 -0.48 7.90
N LEU A 405 -24.56 -0.24 9.21
CA LEU A 405 -25.77 -0.30 10.02
C LEU A 405 -26.59 0.96 9.72
N THR A 406 -27.89 0.79 9.48
CA THR A 406 -28.84 1.91 9.33
C THR A 406 -29.45 2.31 10.67
N VAL A 407 -29.52 1.38 11.62
CA VAL A 407 -29.98 1.59 12.99
C VAL A 407 -28.89 1.11 13.93
N ALA A 408 -28.59 1.89 14.98
CA ALA A 408 -27.62 1.49 15.98
C ALA A 408 -28.06 0.19 16.68
N PRO A 409 -27.13 -0.74 16.96
CA PRO A 409 -27.49 -2.02 17.53
C PRO A 409 -27.87 -1.89 19.00
N SER A 410 -28.64 -2.85 19.50
CA SER A 410 -28.83 -3.03 20.94
C SER A 410 -27.53 -3.53 21.56
N LEU A 411 -27.08 -2.91 22.65
CA LEU A 411 -25.79 -3.19 23.28
C LEU A 411 -25.97 -3.42 24.78
N ASN A 412 -25.52 -4.59 25.26
CA ASN A 412 -25.39 -4.88 26.68
C ASN A 412 -23.91 -5.13 27.00
N ALA A 413 -23.24 -4.10 27.50
CA ALA A 413 -21.80 -4.14 27.80
C ALA A 413 -21.51 -3.30 29.06
N PRO A 414 -21.68 -3.86 30.27
CA PRO A 414 -21.63 -3.11 31.52
C PRO A 414 -20.26 -2.50 31.84
N LYS A 415 -19.19 -2.99 31.22
CA LYS A 415 -17.82 -2.50 31.42
C LYS A 415 -17.31 -1.62 30.28
N LEU A 416 -18.13 -1.31 29.28
CA LEU A 416 -17.70 -0.55 28.11
C LEU A 416 -17.33 0.88 28.52
N VAL A 417 -16.14 1.30 28.12
CA VAL A 417 -15.56 2.63 28.41
C VAL A 417 -15.57 3.49 27.14
N GLU A 418 -15.24 2.89 26.00
CA GLU A 418 -15.14 3.60 24.72
C GLU A 418 -15.98 2.92 23.65
N LEU A 419 -16.80 3.72 22.96
CA LEU A 419 -17.61 3.30 21.83
C LEU A 419 -17.43 4.28 20.66
N PHE A 420 -16.96 3.76 19.53
CA PHE A 420 -16.78 4.52 18.30
C PHE A 420 -17.77 4.05 17.22
N MET A 421 -18.48 5.00 16.60
CA MET A 421 -19.42 4.80 15.50
C MET A 421 -19.20 5.87 14.43
N ASP A 422 -17.95 6.29 14.23
CA ASP A 422 -17.56 7.33 13.29
C ASP A 422 -17.75 6.87 11.84
N PHE A 423 -17.90 7.79 10.88
CA PHE A 423 -18.05 7.47 9.45
C PHE A 423 -19.15 6.44 9.16
N SER A 424 -20.15 6.33 10.02
CA SER A 424 -21.19 5.29 9.94
C SER A 424 -22.35 5.71 9.03
N THR A 425 -23.11 4.73 8.54
CA THR A 425 -24.36 4.97 7.81
C THR A 425 -25.59 4.97 8.73
N ILE A 426 -25.39 5.10 10.04
CA ILE A 426 -26.46 4.99 11.03
C ILE A 426 -27.36 6.22 10.89
N GLU A 427 -28.66 6.00 10.71
CA GLU A 427 -29.67 7.05 10.64
C GLU A 427 -30.32 7.32 12.01
N ILE A 428 -30.45 6.28 12.83
CA ILE A 428 -31.19 6.33 14.11
C ILE A 428 -30.37 5.66 15.22
N VAL A 429 -30.25 6.35 16.35
CA VAL A 429 -29.68 5.80 17.60
C VAL A 429 -30.71 5.88 18.72
N ASP A 430 -31.07 4.74 19.29
CA ASP A 430 -31.93 4.66 20.48
C ASP A 430 -31.12 4.28 21.71
N PHE A 431 -30.76 5.27 22.52
CA PHE A 431 -29.94 5.11 23.72
C PHE A 431 -30.64 4.26 24.80
N ASN A 432 -31.97 4.10 24.75
CA ASN A 432 -32.68 3.23 25.68
C ASN A 432 -32.38 1.74 25.47
N LYS A 433 -31.86 1.37 24.29
CA LYS A 433 -31.44 -0.01 23.96
C LYS A 433 -30.03 -0.34 24.45
N TRP A 434 -29.40 0.57 25.17
CA TRP A 434 -28.01 0.45 25.61
C TRP A 434 -27.90 0.32 27.12
N ILE A 435 -27.25 -0.75 27.57
CA ILE A 435 -26.88 -0.97 28.97
C ILE A 435 -25.37 -0.73 29.09
N LEU A 436 -24.99 0.55 29.19
CA LEU A 436 -23.60 1.03 29.14
C LEU A 436 -23.27 1.98 30.31
N PRO A 437 -23.38 1.55 31.59
CA PRO A 437 -23.24 2.42 32.76
C PRO A 437 -21.84 3.01 32.94
N ARG A 438 -20.79 2.46 32.32
CA ARG A 438 -19.40 2.91 32.45
C ARG A 438 -18.86 3.67 31.24
N LEU A 439 -19.70 3.94 30.25
CA LEU A 439 -19.29 4.58 29.01
C LEU A 439 -18.74 5.98 29.30
N GLN A 440 -17.51 6.24 28.91
CA GLN A 440 -16.84 7.53 29.09
C GLN A 440 -16.71 8.29 27.77
N ARG A 441 -16.42 7.60 26.67
CA ARG A 441 -16.20 8.20 25.35
C ARG A 441 -17.16 7.60 24.33
N LEU A 442 -17.92 8.46 23.67
CA LEU A 442 -18.84 8.12 22.59
C LEU A 442 -18.62 9.03 21.39
N SER A 443 -18.39 8.46 20.22
CA SER A 443 -18.06 9.21 19.01
C SER A 443 -18.92 8.79 17.81
N PHE A 444 -19.41 9.80 17.08
CA PHE A 444 -20.17 9.73 15.82
C PHE A 444 -19.62 10.73 14.79
N VAL A 445 -18.33 11.02 14.82
CA VAL A 445 -17.66 11.94 13.90
C VAL A 445 -17.90 11.49 12.45
N ASP A 446 -18.24 12.44 11.58
CA ASP A 446 -18.45 12.20 10.14
C ASP A 446 -19.55 11.16 9.84
N SER A 447 -20.54 11.03 10.73
CA SER A 447 -21.73 10.19 10.54
C SER A 447 -22.83 10.97 9.83
N LEU A 448 -22.60 11.25 8.54
CA LEU A 448 -23.44 12.11 7.69
C LEU A 448 -24.92 11.74 7.62
N PHE A 449 -25.26 10.47 7.88
CA PHE A 449 -26.64 9.97 7.76
C PHE A 449 -27.40 10.01 9.08
N LEU A 450 -26.75 10.33 10.19
CA LEU A 450 -27.37 10.35 11.52
C LEU A 450 -28.37 11.50 11.62
N LYS A 451 -29.67 11.17 11.69
CA LYS A 451 -30.79 12.12 11.67
C LYS A 451 -31.54 12.18 13.00
N PHE A 452 -31.63 11.04 13.70
CA PHE A 452 -32.47 10.92 14.89
C PHE A 452 -31.73 10.25 16.05
N VAL A 453 -31.89 10.83 17.23
CA VAL A 453 -31.46 10.23 18.50
C VAL A 453 -32.64 10.21 19.48
N THR A 454 -32.81 9.10 20.20
CA THR A 454 -33.86 8.94 21.21
C THR A 454 -33.27 8.42 22.53
N GLY A 455 -33.94 8.71 23.64
CA GLY A 455 -33.48 8.33 24.98
C GLY A 455 -32.55 9.38 25.60
N GLN A 456 -31.80 8.96 26.62
CA GLN A 456 -30.91 9.82 27.38
C GLN A 456 -29.46 9.39 27.19
N LEU A 457 -28.55 10.36 27.06
CA LEU A 457 -27.13 10.08 27.04
C LEU A 457 -26.72 9.50 28.41
N PRO A 458 -25.98 8.37 28.48
CA PRO A 458 -25.55 7.80 29.75
C PRO A 458 -24.79 8.83 30.58
N THR A 459 -25.15 8.95 31.86
CA THR A 459 -24.58 9.99 32.75
C THR A 459 -23.08 9.84 33.02
N SER A 460 -22.48 8.71 32.67
CA SER A 460 -21.04 8.44 32.79
C SER A 460 -20.20 9.03 31.65
N VAL A 461 -20.82 9.46 30.55
CA VAL A 461 -20.13 9.94 29.36
C VAL A 461 -19.43 11.27 29.64
N ARG A 462 -18.12 11.32 29.46
CA ARG A 462 -17.24 12.51 29.60
C ARG A 462 -16.87 13.12 28.25
N GLU A 463 -17.00 12.37 27.17
CA GLU A 463 -16.66 12.86 25.84
C GLU A 463 -17.70 12.37 24.86
N PHE A 464 -18.43 13.32 24.27
CA PHE A 464 -19.45 13.05 23.27
C PHE A 464 -19.15 13.87 22.03
N SER A 465 -18.85 13.19 20.93
CA SER A 465 -18.57 13.82 19.65
C SER A 465 -19.61 13.41 18.61
N ALA A 466 -20.25 14.40 18.00
CA ALA A 466 -21.23 14.20 16.93
C ALA A 466 -21.10 15.32 15.90
N THR A 467 -19.97 15.35 15.21
CA THR A 467 -19.68 16.33 14.15
C THR A 467 -20.07 15.81 12.78
N ASN A 468 -20.43 16.73 11.88
CA ASN A 468 -20.74 16.41 10.49
C ASN A 468 -21.83 15.32 10.36
N THR A 469 -22.97 15.58 11.02
CA THR A 469 -24.16 14.74 11.03
C THR A 469 -25.38 15.51 10.48
N GLN A 470 -26.49 14.81 10.24
CA GLN A 470 -27.78 15.41 9.87
C GLN A 470 -28.72 15.59 11.08
N LEU A 471 -28.18 15.59 12.30
CA LEU A 471 -28.98 15.74 13.51
C LEU A 471 -29.57 17.16 13.55
N ALA A 472 -30.90 17.24 13.47
CA ALA A 472 -31.60 18.52 13.53
C ALA A 472 -31.79 19.03 14.97
N ALA A 473 -31.97 18.11 15.92
CA ALA A 473 -32.18 18.44 17.33
C ALA A 473 -31.89 17.24 18.24
N PHE A 474 -31.64 17.52 19.52
CA PHE A 474 -31.61 16.53 20.58
C PHE A 474 -32.94 16.55 21.38
N PRO A 475 -33.40 15.41 21.94
CA PRO A 475 -34.51 15.40 22.89
C PRO A 475 -34.24 16.34 24.08
N GLN A 476 -35.29 16.98 24.60
CA GLN A 476 -35.17 17.95 25.71
C GLN A 476 -34.46 17.36 26.95
N SER A 477 -34.65 16.06 27.20
CA SER A 477 -34.07 15.32 28.32
C SER A 477 -32.71 14.70 28.03
N PHE A 478 -32.16 14.87 26.82
CA PHE A 478 -30.96 14.17 26.38
C PHE A 478 -29.73 14.53 27.24
N PHE A 479 -29.63 15.78 27.68
CA PHE A 479 -28.51 16.34 28.45
C PHE A 479 -28.88 16.72 29.89
N LEU A 480 -29.84 16.07 30.55
CA LEU A 480 -30.39 16.49 31.86
C LEU A 480 -29.37 16.79 32.99
N LYS A 481 -28.13 16.29 32.93
CA LYS A 481 -27.04 16.61 33.88
C LYS A 481 -25.98 17.61 33.37
N TRP A 482 -26.03 18.04 32.11
CA TRP A 482 -24.94 18.74 31.42
C TRP A 482 -25.27 20.20 31.11
N VAL A 483 -25.93 20.88 32.06
CA VAL A 483 -26.58 22.20 31.89
C VAL A 483 -25.63 23.32 31.41
N LEU A 484 -24.31 23.24 31.68
CA LEU A 484 -23.36 24.33 31.40
C LEU A 484 -22.59 24.22 30.07
N LEU A 485 -22.59 23.06 29.40
CA LEU A 485 -21.79 22.84 28.18
C LEU A 485 -22.61 22.92 26.88
N VAL A 486 -23.95 22.86 26.99
CA VAL A 486 -24.87 22.75 25.86
C VAL A 486 -25.14 24.12 25.18
N GLU A 487 -25.08 25.24 25.91
CA GLU A 487 -25.34 26.57 25.34
C GLU A 487 -24.31 27.04 24.30
N LEU A 488 -23.08 26.51 24.34
CA LEU A 488 -21.99 26.95 23.45
C LEU A 488 -21.93 26.20 22.11
N ALA A 489 -22.46 24.98 22.02
CA ALA A 489 -22.28 24.13 20.83
C ALA A 489 -23.44 24.19 19.82
N LEU A 490 -24.59 24.72 20.21
CA LEU A 490 -25.77 24.86 19.33
C LEU A 490 -25.60 25.89 18.20
N PHE A 491 -24.55 26.72 18.23
CA PHE A 491 -24.37 27.81 17.27
C PHE A 491 -23.39 27.53 16.11
N ALA A 492 -22.69 26.39 16.10
CA ALA A 492 -21.77 26.05 15.03
C ALA A 492 -21.93 24.57 14.64
N PHE A 493 -21.91 24.29 13.34
CA PHE A 493 -22.02 22.97 12.68
C PHE A 493 -20.95 21.91 13.08
N LEU A 494 -20.30 22.04 14.24
CA LEU A 494 -19.25 21.17 14.77
C LEU A 494 -19.50 20.91 16.27
N LEU A 495 -20.35 19.94 16.59
CA LEU A 495 -20.53 19.51 17.98
C LEU A 495 -19.41 18.53 18.39
N THR A 496 -18.26 19.06 18.79
CA THR A 496 -17.34 18.35 19.69
C THR A 496 -17.61 18.84 21.11
N LEU A 497 -18.35 18.08 21.91
CA LEU A 497 -18.57 18.38 23.32
C LEU A 497 -17.52 17.62 24.14
N ASN A 498 -16.47 18.32 24.56
CA ASN A 498 -15.60 17.85 25.64
C ASN A 498 -16.33 18.11 26.96
N ILE A 499 -16.89 17.05 27.54
CA ILE A 499 -17.74 17.15 28.71
C ILE A 499 -16.89 16.87 29.95
N PHE A 500 -16.27 17.91 30.51
CA PHE A 500 -15.51 17.77 31.74
C PHE A 500 -16.46 17.53 32.93
N PRO A 501 -16.31 16.42 33.69
CA PRO A 501 -17.01 16.28 34.95
C PRO A 501 -16.49 17.34 35.93
N TYR A 502 -17.41 18.02 36.64
CA TYR A 502 -17.06 18.74 37.87
C TYR A 502 -16.52 17.78 38.93
#